data_AF-A0A838RB53-F1
#
_entry.id   AF-A0A838RB53-F1
#
_cell.length_a   1.000
_cell.length_b   1.000
_cell.length_c   1.000
_cell.angle_alpha   90.00
_cell.angle_beta   90.00
_cell.angle_gamma   90.00
#
_symmetry.space_group_name_H-M   'P 1'
#
loop_
_entity.id
_entity.type
_entity.pdbx_description
1 polymer ?
#
loop_
_entity_poly.entity_id
_entity_poly.type
_entity_poly.pdbx_seq_one_letter_code
_entity_poly.pdbx_strand_id
1 'polypeptide(L)' 'MSDFQTIVGRAVSDKDFAQKLVDNPEEALREAGVEPTAEMVDALKGLDVDSIQNLASAFGEDKAAI' A
#
# COMPACT_ATOMS: atom_id res chain seq x y z
N MET A 1 -1.55 -6.60 14.08
CA MET A 1 -0.23 -6.09 13.69
C MET A 1 0.27 -7.00 12.58
N SER A 2 0.05 -6.72 11.29
CA SER A 2 0.42 -5.49 10.62
C SER A 2 -0.50 -5.23 9.42
N ASP A 3 -1.54 -4.42 9.61
CA ASP A 3 -2.52 -4.07 8.58
C ASP A 3 -1.85 -3.40 7.36
N PHE A 4 -0.76 -2.66 7.61
CA PHE A 4 0.05 -2.03 6.57
C PHE A 4 0.80 -3.03 5.68
N GLN A 5 1.35 -4.13 6.22
CA GLN A 5 2.03 -5.15 5.41
C GLN A 5 1.04 -5.86 4.48
N THR A 6 -0.20 -6.03 4.90
CA THR A 6 -1.26 -6.63 4.07
C THR A 6 -1.66 -5.70 2.93
N ILE A 7 -1.78 -4.38 3.19
CA ILE A 7 -2.04 -3.36 2.16
C ILE A 7 -0.92 -3.36 1.12
N VAL A 8 0.33 -3.29 1.59
CA VAL A 8 1.52 -3.24 0.74
C VAL A 8 1.63 -4.52 -0.08
N GLY A 9 1.50 -5.71 0.53
CA GLY A 9 1.49 -6.98 -0.20
C GLY A 9 0.37 -7.09 -1.23
N ARG A 10 -0.82 -6.53 -0.93
CA ARG A 10 -1.91 -6.42 -1.91
C ARG A 10 -1.54 -5.49 -3.06
N ALA A 11 -0.93 -4.33 -2.78
CA ALA A 11 -0.50 -3.39 -3.80
C ALA A 11 0.55 -3.96 -4.78
N VAL A 12 1.36 -4.97 -4.37
CA VAL A 12 2.23 -5.71 -5.31
C VAL A 12 1.41 -6.51 -6.31
N SER A 13 0.41 -7.24 -5.82
CA SER A 13 -0.30 -8.25 -6.59
C SER A 13 -1.51 -7.68 -7.35
N ASP A 14 -2.01 -6.53 -6.90
CA ASP A 14 -3.24 -5.88 -7.35
C ASP A 14 -2.89 -4.47 -7.82
N LYS A 15 -2.59 -4.36 -9.12
CA LYS A 15 -2.21 -3.07 -9.75
C LYS A 15 -3.33 -2.04 -9.67
N ASP A 16 -4.59 -2.48 -9.78
CA ASP A 16 -5.75 -1.61 -9.62
C ASP A 16 -5.82 -1.04 -8.20
N PHE A 17 -5.53 -1.85 -7.18
CA PHE A 17 -5.43 -1.38 -5.79
C PHE A 17 -4.25 -0.42 -5.58
N ALA A 18 -3.09 -0.66 -6.19
CA ALA A 18 -1.96 0.27 -6.13
C ALA A 18 -2.29 1.62 -6.79
N GLN A 19 -2.95 1.60 -7.94
CA GLN A 19 -3.47 2.81 -8.60
C GLN A 19 -4.46 3.54 -7.69
N LYS A 20 -5.38 2.80 -7.06
CA LYS A 20 -6.37 3.34 -6.14
C LYS A 20 -5.76 3.92 -4.88
N LEU A 21 -4.66 3.36 -4.37
CA LEU A 21 -3.89 3.93 -3.25
C LEU A 21 -3.29 5.30 -3.58
N VAL A 22 -2.95 5.57 -4.84
CA VAL A 22 -2.42 6.85 -5.29
C VAL A 22 -3.54 7.85 -5.58
N ASP A 23 -4.57 7.41 -6.30
CA ASP A 23 -5.71 8.26 -6.69
C ASP A 23 -6.65 8.57 -5.50
N ASN A 24 -6.92 7.58 -4.64
CA ASN A 24 -7.80 7.67 -3.46
C ASN A 24 -7.29 6.80 -2.29
N PRO A 25 -6.19 7.20 -1.62
CA PRO A 25 -5.61 6.45 -0.50
C PRO A 25 -6.61 6.17 0.62
N GLU A 26 -7.49 7.12 0.95
CA GLU A 26 -8.48 6.96 2.01
C GLU A 26 -9.45 5.81 1.74
N GLU A 27 -9.94 5.70 0.51
CA GLU A 27 -10.89 4.65 0.12
C GLU A 27 -10.19 3.29 0.07
N ALA A 28 -9.00 3.23 -0.54
CA ALA A 28 -8.22 2.00 -0.65
C ALA A 28 -7.85 1.43 0.73
N LEU A 29 -7.45 2.30 1.68
CA LEU A 29 -7.16 1.89 3.05
C LEU A 29 -8.41 1.35 3.75
N ARG A 30 -9.57 2.03 3.63
CA ARG A 30 -10.84 1.56 4.21
C ARG A 30 -11.28 0.23 3.63
N GLU A 31 -11.15 0.03 2.32
CA GLU A 31 -11.46 -1.25 1.66
C GLU A 31 -10.54 -2.38 2.12
N ALA A 32 -9.32 -2.05 2.53
CA ALA A 32 -8.39 -3.00 3.16
C ALA A 32 -8.67 -3.22 4.66
N GLY A 33 -9.72 -2.60 5.22
CA GLY A 33 -10.06 -2.69 6.64
C GLY A 33 -9.18 -1.81 7.53
N VAL A 34 -8.44 -0.87 6.95
CA VAL A 34 -7.53 0.03 7.66
C VAL A 34 -8.15 1.40 7.77
N GLU A 35 -8.12 1.96 8.97
CA GLU A 35 -8.62 3.30 9.19
C GLU A 35 -7.60 4.32 8.66
N PRO A 36 -7.93 5.10 7.62
CA PRO A 36 -7.00 6.07 7.06
C PRO A 36 -6.79 7.20 8.05
N THR A 37 -5.54 7.44 8.43
CA THR A 37 -5.14 8.62 9.21
C THR A 37 -4.58 9.69 8.28
N ALA A 38 -4.65 10.95 8.71
CA ALA A 38 -4.12 12.07 7.93
C ALA A 38 -2.63 11.88 7.59
N GLU A 39 -1.82 11.37 8.52
CA GLU A 39 -0.40 11.10 8.30
C GLU A 39 -0.17 9.98 7.26
N MET A 40 -0.99 8.92 7.27
CA MET A 40 -0.89 7.85 6.27
C MET A 40 -1.26 8.34 4.87
N VAL A 41 -2.34 9.12 4.78
CA VAL A 41 -2.80 9.69 3.51
C VAL A 41 -1.78 10.68 2.95
N ASP A 42 -1.17 11.50 3.81
CA ASP A 42 -0.14 12.45 3.40
C ASP A 42 1.12 11.74 2.91
N ALA A 43 1.53 10.67 3.60
CA ALA A 43 2.64 9.83 3.17
C ALA A 43 2.38 9.14 1.81
N LEU A 44 1.13 8.75 1.53
CA LEU A 44 0.75 8.12 0.25
C LEU A 44 0.60 9.14 -0.89
N LYS A 45 0.16 10.37 -0.60
CA LYS A 45 0.02 11.45 -1.61
C LYS A 45 1.33 11.85 -2.29
N GLY A 46 2.46 11.61 -1.65
CA GLY A 46 3.78 11.85 -2.22
C GLY A 46 4.33 10.69 -3.06
N LEU A 47 3.62 9.56 -3.10
CA LEU A 47 4.06 8.34 -3.77
C LEU A 47 3.29 8.14 -5.07
N ASP A 48 4.01 7.83 -6.13
CA ASP A 48 3.47 7.32 -7.38
C ASP A 48 3.32 5.80 -7.34
N VAL A 49 2.62 5.24 -8.34
CA VAL A 49 2.34 3.81 -8.42
C VAL A 49 3.62 2.97 -8.50
N ASP A 50 4.65 3.44 -9.20
CA ASP A 50 5.94 2.77 -9.28
C ASP A 50 6.65 2.77 -7.92
N SER A 51 6.60 3.88 -7.18
CA SER A 51 7.12 3.97 -5.81
C SER A 51 6.40 3.02 -4.85
N ILE A 52 5.06 2.92 -4.93
CA ILE A 52 4.29 1.95 -4.12
C ILE A 52 4.67 0.52 -4.50
N GLN A 53 4.75 0.19 -5.79
CA GLN A 53 5.13 -1.14 -6.24
C GLN A 53 6.57 -1.52 -5.85
N ASN A 54 7.50 -0.57 -5.91
CA ASN A 54 8.88 -0.79 -5.47
C ASN A 54 8.98 -1.02 -3.97
N LEU A 55 8.33 -0.18 -3.16
CA LEU A 55 8.22 -0.41 -1.72
C LEU A 55 7.63 -1.79 -1.45
N ALA A 56 6.55 -2.10 -2.14
CA ALA A 56 5.81 -3.31 -1.91
C ALA A 56 6.56 -4.58 -2.33
N SER A 57 7.32 -4.51 -3.42
CA SER A 57 8.22 -5.59 -3.86
C SER A 57 9.35 -5.79 -2.86
N ALA A 58 9.95 -4.70 -2.35
CA ALA A 58 10.97 -4.77 -1.31
C ALA A 58 10.46 -5.43 -0.02
N PHE A 59 9.22 -5.14 0.40
CA PHE A 59 8.59 -5.79 1.55
C PHE A 59 8.15 -7.25 1.28
N GLY A 60 7.86 -7.59 0.02
CA GLY A 60 7.50 -8.95 -0.40
C GLY A 60 8.71 -9.90 -0.49
N GLU A 61 9.84 -9.41 -0.97
CA GLU A 61 11.10 -10.18 -1.07
C GLU A 61 11.67 -10.52 0.32
N ASP A 62 11.52 -9.62 1.30
CA ASP A 62 11.99 -9.86 2.69
C ASP A 62 11.24 -11.04 3.36
N LYS A 63 10.01 -11.34 2.94
CA LYS A 63 9.23 -12.49 3.47
C LYS A 63 9.48 -13.83 2.78
N ALA A 64 10.11 -13.85 1.60
CA ALA A 64 10.39 -15.09 0.89
C ALA A 64 11.72 -15.76 1.30
N ALA A 65 12.47 -15.15 2.22
CA ALA A 65 13.81 -15.57 2.62
C ALA A 65 13.90 -16.33 3.97
N ILE A 66 12.78 -16.83 4.51
CA ILE A 66 12.73 -17.59 5.79
C ILE A 66 12.15 -18.99 5.61
#